data_AF-A0A8S3WBH9-F1
#
_entry.id   AF-A0A8S3WBH9-F1
#
_cell.length_a   1.000
_cell.length_b   1.000
_cell.length_c   1.000
_cell.angle_alpha   90.00
_cell.angle_beta   90.00
_cell.angle_gamma   90.00
#
_symmetry.space_group_name_H-M   'P 1'
#
loop_
_entity.id
_entity.type
_entity.pdbx_description
1 polymer ?
#
loop_
_entity_poly.entity_id
_entity_poly.type
_entity_poly.pdbx_seq_one_letter_code
_entity_poly.pdbx_strand_id
1 'polypeptide(L)'
;GGDGAEGGVCGARCAWWRARCRRLQADCRLLDCALARALHTAHRLTCACAKQESSCVALCSALRAADRALETYDVLLALAETQHCQGSPERGAAELVARRLLARLEARALPEPLLSPGPWLPHHHHQDPTELQSVLLARCVQQRSPQLTGAVLVCRSGCSAAGGWSAALEARLRRHAARLKADTVALRPQPRLFSRHDAEEEDEAGAGGALADVGAPEMEAAVAAQEAMVIQEKKALERLMRIRPDAAPTDSCRSRRRKERERHWLESHASETDL
;
A
#
# COMPACT_ATOMS: atom_id res chain seq x y z
N GLY A 1 15.64 23.42 -69.04
CA GLY A 1 16.05 22.30 -68.19
C GLY A 1 15.77 22.56 -66.72
N GLY A 2 14.51 22.81 -66.35
CA GLY A 2 14.09 23.09 -64.96
C GLY A 2 13.49 21.88 -64.23
N ASP A 3 13.00 20.86 -64.95
CA ASP A 3 12.20 19.78 -64.36
C ASP A 3 12.99 18.83 -63.43
N GLY A 4 14.32 18.76 -63.57
CA GLY A 4 15.17 17.93 -62.71
C GLY A 4 15.29 18.44 -61.27
N ALA A 5 15.14 19.74 -61.05
CA ALA A 5 15.31 20.36 -59.73
C ALA A 5 14.05 20.21 -58.85
N GLU A 6 12.85 20.32 -59.44
CA GLU A 6 11.59 20.19 -58.69
C GLU A 6 11.34 18.76 -58.20
N GLY A 7 11.71 17.75 -58.99
CA GLY A 7 11.65 16.34 -58.60
C GLY A 7 12.52 16.03 -57.37
N GLY A 8 13.70 16.66 -57.27
CA GLY A 8 14.61 16.51 -56.13
C GLY A 8 14.05 17.09 -54.82
N VAL A 9 13.41 18.25 -54.89
CA VAL A 9 12.79 18.91 -53.72
C VAL A 9 11.63 18.08 -53.17
N CYS A 10 10.75 17.59 -54.04
CA CYS A 10 9.62 16.74 -53.65
C CYS A 10 10.08 15.45 -52.98
N GLY A 11 11.08 14.77 -53.58
CA GLY A 11 11.67 13.55 -53.03
C GLY A 11 12.32 13.75 -51.66
N ALA A 12 13.07 14.84 -51.48
CA ALA A 12 13.69 15.20 -50.20
C ALA A 12 12.64 15.49 -49.11
N ARG A 13 11.55 16.18 -49.46
CA ARG A 13 10.45 16.48 -48.54
C ARG A 13 9.71 15.20 -48.11
N CYS A 14 9.43 14.30 -49.04
CA CYS A 14 8.86 12.98 -48.74
C CYS A 14 9.81 12.11 -47.89
N ALA A 15 11.12 12.20 -48.09
CA ALA A 15 12.10 11.49 -47.27
C ALA A 15 12.13 12.03 -45.83
N TRP A 16 12.10 13.34 -45.66
CA TRP A 16 12.02 13.98 -44.34
C TRP A 16 10.74 13.59 -43.59
N TRP A 17 9.57 13.67 -44.22
CA TRP A 17 8.30 13.25 -43.60
C TRP A 17 8.33 11.78 -43.16
N ARG A 18 8.87 10.89 -43.99
CA ARG A 18 9.04 9.47 -43.63
C ARG A 18 9.95 9.29 -42.41
N ALA A 19 11.06 10.03 -42.35
CA ALA A 19 11.95 10.00 -41.18
C ALA A 19 11.24 10.52 -39.92
N ARG A 20 10.46 11.60 -40.04
CA ARG A 20 9.63 12.14 -38.94
C ARG A 20 8.58 11.14 -38.45
N CYS A 21 7.89 10.43 -39.36
CA CYS A 21 6.95 9.37 -38.98
C CYS A 21 7.65 8.23 -38.24
N ARG A 22 8.84 7.81 -38.68
CA ARG A 22 9.63 6.78 -37.99
C ARG A 22 10.12 7.23 -36.61
N ARG A 23 10.53 8.49 -36.45
CA ARG A 23 10.85 9.04 -35.12
C ARG A 23 9.64 8.98 -34.21
N LEU A 24 8.47 9.44 -34.66
CA LEU A 24 7.25 9.39 -33.85
C LEU A 24 6.86 7.96 -33.46
N GLN A 25 7.05 6.98 -34.34
CA GLN A 25 6.85 5.57 -34.00
C GLN A 25 7.83 5.08 -32.92
N ALA A 26 9.10 5.51 -32.99
CA ALA A 26 10.08 5.20 -31.95
C ALA A 26 9.75 5.90 -30.62
N ASP A 27 9.30 7.15 -30.66
CA ASP A 27 8.82 7.89 -29.48
C ASP A 27 7.63 7.15 -28.81
N CYS A 28 6.65 6.70 -29.60
CA CYS A 28 5.52 5.90 -29.07
C CYS A 28 6.01 4.63 -28.37
N ARG A 29 6.92 3.87 -28.99
CA ARG A 29 7.47 2.65 -28.39
C ARG A 29 8.20 2.92 -27.08
N LEU A 30 8.98 3.99 -27.02
CA LEU A 30 9.66 4.39 -25.79
C LEU A 30 8.66 4.77 -24.69
N LEU A 31 7.60 5.50 -25.04
CA LEU A 31 6.53 5.82 -24.10
C LEU A 31 5.79 4.57 -23.59
N ASP A 32 5.53 3.60 -24.47
CA ASP A 32 4.90 2.32 -24.08
C ASP A 32 5.81 1.55 -23.10
N CYS A 33 7.11 1.49 -23.38
CA CYS A 33 8.11 0.89 -22.49
C CYS A 33 8.15 1.61 -21.12
N ALA A 34 8.12 2.95 -21.13
CA ALA A 34 8.16 3.76 -19.92
C ALA A 34 6.90 3.59 -19.08
N LEU A 35 5.73 3.54 -19.73
CA LEU A 35 4.46 3.27 -19.06
C LEU A 35 4.43 1.89 -18.44
N ALA A 36 4.86 0.86 -19.17
CA ALA A 36 4.92 -0.51 -18.64
C ALA A 36 5.80 -0.58 -17.38
N ARG A 37 6.99 0.05 -17.41
CA ARG A 37 7.89 0.11 -16.25
C ARG A 37 7.27 0.88 -15.08
N ALA A 38 6.58 2.00 -15.34
CA ALA A 38 5.91 2.77 -14.31
C ALA A 38 4.74 2.01 -13.66
N LEU A 39 3.97 1.25 -14.44
CA LEU A 39 2.90 0.40 -13.92
C LEU A 39 3.47 -0.75 -13.07
N HIS A 40 4.56 -1.36 -13.53
CA HIS A 40 5.24 -2.41 -12.78
C HIS A 40 5.79 -1.88 -11.44
N THR A 41 6.44 -0.73 -11.41
CA THR A 41 6.92 -0.12 -10.16
C THR A 41 5.77 0.28 -9.23
N ALA A 42 4.69 0.86 -9.76
CA ALA A 42 3.50 1.19 -8.98
C ALA A 42 2.85 -0.04 -8.33
N HIS A 43 2.77 -1.15 -9.09
CA HIS A 43 2.29 -2.42 -8.58
C HIS A 43 3.18 -2.97 -7.45
N ARG A 44 4.51 -3.01 -7.67
CA ARG A 44 5.48 -3.44 -6.64
C ARG A 44 5.39 -2.61 -5.37
N LEU A 45 5.28 -1.29 -5.49
CA LEU A 45 5.10 -0.40 -4.34
C LEU A 45 3.79 -0.69 -3.61
N THR A 46 2.70 -0.93 -4.33
CA THR A 46 1.39 -1.27 -3.73
C THR A 46 1.47 -2.59 -2.97
N CYS A 47 2.11 -3.62 -3.54
CA CYS A 47 2.35 -4.89 -2.87
C CYS A 47 3.25 -4.73 -1.63
N ALA A 48 4.30 -3.92 -1.71
CA ALA A 48 5.17 -3.62 -0.58
C ALA A 48 4.42 -2.89 0.55
N CYS A 49 3.59 -1.90 0.21
CA CYS A 49 2.71 -1.21 1.15
C CYS A 49 1.74 -2.19 1.82
N ALA A 50 1.08 -3.07 1.04
CA ALA A 50 0.17 -4.07 1.61
C ALA A 50 0.89 -5.05 2.57
N LYS A 51 2.10 -5.50 2.22
CA LYS A 51 2.94 -6.31 3.11
C LYS A 51 3.26 -5.54 4.40
N GLN A 52 3.67 -4.27 4.28
CA GLN A 52 3.99 -3.43 5.43
C GLN A 52 2.78 -3.17 6.33
N GLU A 53 1.62 -2.84 5.76
CA GLU A 53 0.37 -2.64 6.50
C GLU A 53 -0.03 -3.90 7.26
N SER A 54 0.04 -5.07 6.62
CA SER A 54 -0.25 -6.34 7.26
C SER A 54 0.71 -6.65 8.42
N SER A 55 1.99 -6.29 8.27
CA SER A 55 3.02 -6.43 9.31
C SER A 55 2.76 -5.50 10.49
N CYS A 56 2.41 -4.23 10.25
CA CYS A 56 2.03 -3.29 11.28
C CYS A 56 0.79 -3.77 12.06
N VAL A 57 -0.24 -4.28 11.37
CA VAL A 57 -1.45 -4.83 12.00
C VAL A 57 -1.10 -6.05 12.87
N ALA A 58 -0.26 -6.95 12.37
CA ALA A 58 0.22 -8.11 13.14
C ALA A 58 1.00 -7.66 14.39
N LEU A 59 1.92 -6.70 14.26
CA LEU A 59 2.68 -6.14 15.37
C LEU A 59 1.77 -5.48 16.41
N CYS A 60 0.82 -4.63 15.99
CA CYS A 60 -0.14 -4.01 16.91
C CYS A 60 -0.98 -5.06 17.63
N SER A 61 -1.38 -6.14 16.94
CA SER A 61 -2.10 -7.24 17.58
C SER A 61 -1.24 -8.02 18.58
N ALA A 62 0.06 -8.21 18.28
CA ALA A 62 1.02 -8.83 19.19
C ALA A 62 1.25 -7.97 20.43
N LEU A 63 1.46 -6.65 20.27
CA LEU A 63 1.65 -5.73 21.39
C LEU A 63 0.42 -5.70 22.30
N ARG A 64 -0.79 -5.61 21.73
CA ARG A 64 -2.03 -5.68 22.53
C ARG A 64 -2.20 -7.03 23.24
N ALA A 65 -1.77 -8.13 22.64
CA ALA A 65 -1.76 -9.43 23.31
C ALA A 65 -0.75 -9.46 24.46
N ALA A 66 0.40 -8.81 24.30
CA ALA A 66 1.42 -8.68 25.34
C ALA A 66 0.92 -7.81 26.51
N ASP A 67 0.31 -6.66 26.24
CA ASP A 67 -0.26 -5.77 27.27
C ASP A 67 -1.32 -6.51 28.09
N ARG A 68 -2.23 -7.23 27.42
CA ARG A 68 -3.24 -8.06 28.10
C ARG A 68 -2.62 -9.20 28.91
N ALA A 69 -1.51 -9.77 28.44
CA ALA A 69 -0.78 -10.79 29.20
C ALA A 69 -0.18 -10.20 30.47
N LEU A 70 0.43 -9.02 30.39
CA LEU A 70 0.96 -8.28 31.55
C LEU A 70 -0.15 -7.95 32.55
N GLU A 71 -1.27 -7.38 32.10
CA GLU A 71 -2.45 -7.13 32.96
C GLU A 71 -2.89 -8.42 33.68
N THR A 72 -2.86 -9.55 32.99
CA THR A 72 -3.23 -10.85 33.58
C THR A 72 -2.22 -11.32 34.62
N TYR A 73 -0.93 -11.15 34.38
CA TYR A 73 0.12 -11.50 35.35
C TYR A 73 0.09 -10.60 36.59
N ASP A 74 -0.15 -9.30 36.41
CA ASP A 74 -0.26 -8.34 37.52
C ASP A 74 -1.44 -8.68 38.44
N VAL A 75 -2.59 -9.04 37.86
CA VAL A 75 -3.75 -9.50 38.63
C VAL A 75 -3.48 -10.83 39.34
N LEU A 76 -2.81 -11.78 38.68
CA LEU A 76 -2.41 -13.04 39.31
C LEU A 76 -1.42 -12.81 40.46
N LEU A 77 -0.49 -11.86 40.31
CA LEU A 77 0.45 -11.47 41.36
C LEU A 77 -0.27 -10.83 42.54
N ALA A 78 -1.18 -9.88 42.30
CA ALA A 78 -1.99 -9.26 43.35
C ALA A 78 -2.85 -10.29 44.11
N LEU A 79 -3.38 -11.29 43.41
CA LEU A 79 -4.07 -12.43 44.05
C LEU A 79 -3.12 -13.32 44.85
N ALA A 80 -1.88 -13.51 44.42
CA ALA A 80 -0.90 -14.28 45.19
C ALA A 80 -0.48 -13.53 46.47
N GLU A 81 -0.24 -12.22 46.38
CA GLU A 81 0.18 -11.39 47.52
C GLU A 81 -0.92 -11.29 48.59
N THR A 82 -2.17 -11.15 48.17
CA THR A 82 -3.33 -11.03 49.08
C THR A 82 -3.85 -12.36 49.63
N GLN A 83 -3.22 -13.49 49.31
CA GLN A 83 -3.72 -14.83 49.68
C GLN A 83 -3.81 -15.06 51.20
N HIS A 84 -2.95 -14.42 51.98
CA HIS A 84 -2.88 -14.58 53.44
C HIS A 84 -3.87 -13.67 54.18
N CYS A 85 -4.42 -12.65 53.52
CA CYS A 85 -5.33 -11.66 54.09
C CYS A 85 -6.77 -11.97 53.67
N GLN A 86 -7.28 -13.16 54.03
CA GLN A 86 -8.64 -13.58 53.66
C GLN A 86 -9.67 -12.58 54.20
N GLY A 87 -10.51 -12.05 53.31
CA GLY A 87 -11.55 -11.06 53.65
C GLY A 87 -11.06 -9.61 53.70
N SER A 88 -9.81 -9.31 53.35
CA SER A 88 -9.37 -7.91 53.21
C SER A 88 -10.09 -7.22 52.04
N PRO A 89 -10.34 -5.91 52.12
CA PRO A 89 -10.93 -5.16 51.01
C PRO A 89 -10.04 -5.21 49.76
N GLU A 90 -8.72 -5.30 49.94
CA GLU A 90 -7.73 -5.46 48.87
C GLU A 90 -7.89 -6.79 48.14
N ARG A 91 -8.09 -7.89 48.88
CA ARG A 91 -8.41 -9.20 48.30
C ARG A 91 -9.69 -9.13 47.49
N GLY A 92 -10.76 -8.56 48.06
CA GLY A 92 -12.04 -8.38 47.37
C GLY A 92 -11.92 -7.57 46.08
N ALA A 93 -11.11 -6.50 46.10
CA ALA A 93 -10.83 -5.67 44.92
C ALA A 93 -10.07 -6.46 43.83
N ALA A 94 -9.00 -7.18 44.21
CA ALA A 94 -8.23 -8.02 43.29
C ALA A 94 -9.11 -9.09 42.62
N GLU A 95 -9.97 -9.77 43.40
CA GLU A 95 -10.91 -10.77 42.88
C GLU A 95 -11.92 -10.17 41.90
N LEU A 96 -12.43 -8.97 42.19
CA LEU A 96 -13.37 -8.27 41.33
C LEU A 96 -12.72 -7.88 40.00
N VAL A 97 -11.50 -7.33 40.03
CA VAL A 97 -10.71 -7.02 38.83
C VAL A 97 -10.46 -8.29 38.03
N ALA A 98 -10.07 -9.39 38.69
CA ALA A 98 -9.82 -10.66 38.04
C ALA A 98 -11.06 -11.24 37.36
N ARG A 99 -12.25 -11.14 37.97
CA ARG A 99 -13.52 -11.55 37.35
C ARG A 99 -13.85 -10.68 36.13
N ARG A 100 -13.66 -9.36 36.23
CA ARG A 100 -13.87 -8.43 35.10
C ARG A 100 -12.91 -8.71 33.95
N LEU A 101 -11.63 -8.94 34.25
CA LEU A 101 -10.62 -9.27 33.26
C LEU A 101 -10.94 -10.61 32.59
N LEU A 102 -11.27 -11.64 33.37
CA LEU A 102 -11.66 -12.94 32.82
C LEU A 102 -12.89 -12.83 31.91
N ALA A 103 -13.92 -12.09 32.32
CA ALA A 103 -15.08 -11.83 31.49
C ALA A 103 -14.70 -11.10 30.18
N ARG A 104 -13.80 -10.10 30.23
CA ARG A 104 -13.29 -9.41 29.03
C ARG A 104 -12.52 -10.35 28.10
N LEU A 105 -11.68 -11.24 28.66
CA LEU A 105 -10.88 -12.20 27.88
C LEU A 105 -11.75 -13.28 27.23
N GLU A 106 -12.84 -13.67 27.87
CA GLU A 106 -13.78 -14.67 27.38
C GLU A 106 -14.79 -14.11 26.39
N ALA A 107 -15.21 -12.85 26.56
CA ALA A 107 -16.15 -12.17 25.67
C ALA A 107 -15.62 -11.96 24.23
N ARG A 108 -14.36 -12.36 23.94
CA ARG A 108 -13.69 -12.32 22.64
C ARG A 108 -14.18 -11.14 21.80
N ALA A 109 -13.96 -9.93 22.33
CA ALA A 109 -14.38 -8.72 21.66
C ALA A 109 -13.82 -8.73 20.24
N LEU A 110 -14.73 -8.51 19.27
CA LEU A 110 -14.43 -8.09 17.91
C LEU A 110 -13.22 -7.17 17.92
N PRO A 111 -12.31 -7.26 16.94
CA PRO A 111 -11.11 -6.46 16.91
C PRO A 111 -11.49 -4.98 17.03
N GLU A 112 -11.30 -4.44 18.22
CA GLU A 112 -11.40 -3.02 18.49
C GLU A 112 -10.45 -2.35 17.51
N PRO A 113 -10.92 -1.36 16.72
CA PRO A 113 -10.19 -0.86 15.56
C PRO A 113 -8.72 -0.64 15.93
N LEU A 114 -7.85 -1.37 15.23
CA LEU A 114 -6.43 -1.50 15.60
C LEU A 114 -5.67 -0.18 15.48
N LEU A 115 -6.28 0.79 14.81
CA LEU A 115 -5.77 2.11 14.52
C LEU A 115 -6.93 3.08 14.76
N SER A 116 -6.65 4.24 15.35
CA SER A 116 -7.53 5.39 15.12
C SER A 116 -7.66 5.54 13.61
N PRO A 117 -8.86 5.87 13.08
CA PRO A 117 -8.99 6.12 11.65
C PRO A 117 -7.98 7.21 11.31
N GLY A 118 -6.93 6.84 10.59
CA GLY A 118 -5.86 7.76 10.22
C GLY A 118 -6.41 8.92 9.39
N PRO A 119 -5.61 9.97 9.16
CA PRO A 119 -6.04 11.16 8.40
C PRO A 119 -6.47 10.88 6.95
N TRP A 120 -6.32 9.62 6.49
CA TRP A 120 -6.71 9.13 5.17
C TRP A 120 -8.13 8.55 5.11
N LEU A 121 -8.80 8.30 6.25
CA LEU A 121 -10.22 8.03 6.22
C LEU A 121 -10.95 9.38 6.06
N PRO A 122 -11.70 9.59 4.96
CA PRO A 122 -12.53 10.77 4.85
C PRO A 122 -13.46 10.82 6.06
N HIS A 123 -13.36 11.89 6.84
CA HIS A 123 -14.34 12.19 7.87
C HIS A 123 -15.68 12.35 7.15
N HIS A 124 -16.50 11.30 7.18
CA HIS A 124 -17.87 11.33 6.69
C HIS A 124 -18.64 12.33 7.57
N HIS A 125 -18.65 13.59 7.17
CA HIS A 125 -19.62 14.57 7.62
C HIS A 125 -21.00 14.07 7.20
N HIS A 126 -21.86 13.82 8.19
CA HIS A 126 -23.31 13.66 8.09
C HIS A 126 -23.85 12.95 6.84
N GLN A 127 -23.98 11.63 6.90
CA GLN A 127 -25.03 10.90 6.19
C GLN A 127 -25.28 9.55 6.89
N ASP A 128 -26.53 9.13 6.87
CA ASP A 128 -27.21 8.29 7.87
C ASP A 128 -26.55 6.93 8.22
N PRO A 129 -26.69 6.46 9.48
CA PRO A 129 -25.86 5.39 10.06
C PRO A 129 -26.25 3.95 9.69
N THR A 130 -27.09 3.70 8.68
CA THR A 130 -27.65 2.36 8.45
C THR A 130 -27.22 1.63 7.18
N GLU A 131 -26.58 2.28 6.19
CA GLU A 131 -26.32 1.62 4.90
C GLU A 131 -24.87 1.33 4.54
N LEU A 132 -23.87 1.94 5.19
CA LEU A 132 -22.45 1.74 4.82
C LEU A 132 -21.72 0.68 5.66
N GLN A 133 -22.21 0.39 6.87
CA GLN A 133 -21.69 -0.75 7.66
C GLN A 133 -22.03 -2.09 7.00
N SER A 134 -23.16 -2.19 6.29
CA SER A 134 -23.57 -3.40 5.61
C SER A 134 -22.69 -3.71 4.38
N VAL A 135 -22.21 -2.71 3.65
CA VAL A 135 -21.42 -2.92 2.41
C VAL A 135 -19.96 -3.32 2.69
N LEU A 136 -19.34 -2.74 3.72
CA LEU A 136 -17.96 -3.09 4.11
C LEU A 136 -17.88 -4.39 4.92
N LEU A 137 -18.89 -4.69 5.76
CA LEU A 137 -19.01 -6.03 6.36
C LEU A 137 -19.38 -7.08 5.31
N ALA A 138 -20.21 -6.77 4.30
CA ALA A 138 -20.54 -7.71 3.24
C ALA A 138 -19.30 -8.12 2.40
N ARG A 139 -18.38 -7.20 2.12
CA ARG A 139 -17.15 -7.55 1.38
C ARG A 139 -16.16 -8.41 2.19
N CYS A 140 -16.08 -8.22 3.51
CA CYS A 140 -15.26 -9.07 4.37
C CYS A 140 -15.91 -10.44 4.66
N VAL A 141 -17.24 -10.51 4.68
CA VAL A 141 -17.99 -11.78 4.82
C VAL A 141 -17.98 -12.59 3.52
N GLN A 142 -17.88 -11.97 2.34
CA GLN A 142 -17.86 -12.68 1.05
C GLN A 142 -16.59 -13.53 0.81
N GLN A 143 -15.50 -13.32 1.56
CA GLN A 143 -14.24 -14.08 1.42
C GLN A 143 -14.03 -15.19 2.46
N ARG A 144 -14.95 -15.40 3.41
CA ARG A 144 -14.91 -16.56 4.32
C ARG A 144 -16.27 -17.25 4.33
N SER A 145 -16.24 -18.56 4.11
CA SER A 145 -17.38 -19.48 4.02
C SER A 145 -18.58 -19.17 4.93
N PRO A 146 -19.80 -19.51 4.48
CA PRO A 146 -21.04 -19.13 5.14
C PRO A 146 -21.37 -20.12 6.26
N GLN A 147 -21.04 -19.78 7.50
CA GLN A 147 -21.78 -20.25 8.67
C GLN A 147 -21.64 -19.17 9.76
N LEU A 148 -22.78 -18.79 10.37
CA LEU A 148 -22.93 -17.88 11.52
C LEU A 148 -23.27 -16.42 11.17
N THR A 149 -24.46 -16.26 10.60
CA THR A 149 -25.34 -15.11 10.83
C THR A 149 -25.74 -15.03 12.31
N GLY A 150 -25.66 -13.82 12.88
CA GLY A 150 -26.50 -13.40 14.01
C GLY A 150 -25.93 -13.64 15.42
N ALA A 151 -25.25 -12.63 15.97
CA ALA A 151 -25.21 -12.41 17.41
C ALA A 151 -24.78 -10.96 17.73
N VAL A 152 -25.72 -10.01 17.62
CA VAL A 152 -25.66 -8.81 18.46
C VAL A 152 -26.01 -9.29 19.87
N LEU A 153 -24.99 -9.72 20.61
CA LEU A 153 -25.15 -10.20 21.98
C LEU A 153 -24.71 -9.09 22.92
N VAL A 154 -25.68 -8.26 23.28
CA VAL A 154 -25.66 -7.47 24.51
C VAL A 154 -25.38 -8.42 25.67
N CYS A 155 -24.13 -8.50 26.11
CA CYS A 155 -23.77 -9.26 27.30
C CYS A 155 -24.20 -8.48 28.54
N ARG A 156 -25.50 -8.50 28.82
CA ARG A 156 -26.01 -8.45 30.20
C ARG A 156 -25.64 -9.78 30.87
N SER A 157 -24.36 -9.94 31.22
CA SER A 157 -23.94 -11.09 32.01
C SER A 157 -24.26 -10.81 33.47
N GLY A 158 -25.43 -11.30 33.90
CA GLY A 158 -25.71 -11.49 35.31
C GLY A 158 -24.72 -12.49 35.89
N CYS A 159 -23.75 -12.00 36.65
CA CYS A 159 -22.89 -12.84 37.48
C CYS A 159 -23.37 -12.72 38.93
N SER A 160 -24.41 -13.46 39.27
CA SER A 160 -24.62 -13.89 40.65
C SER A 160 -23.62 -15.01 40.92
N ALA A 161 -22.58 -14.74 41.71
CA ALA A 161 -21.72 -15.76 42.29
C ALA A 161 -21.19 -15.24 43.63
N ALA A 162 -21.95 -15.54 44.68
CA ALA A 162 -21.64 -15.27 46.09
C ALA A 162 -20.50 -16.14 46.65
N GLY A 163 -19.58 -16.62 45.81
CA GLY A 163 -18.41 -17.41 46.20
C GLY A 163 -17.12 -16.60 46.05
N GLY A 164 -16.15 -16.82 46.94
CA GLY A 164 -14.80 -16.28 46.81
C GLY A 164 -14.09 -16.79 45.56
N TRP A 165 -12.95 -16.18 45.21
CA TRP A 165 -12.13 -16.60 44.07
C TRP A 165 -11.70 -18.07 44.18
N SER A 166 -12.12 -18.88 43.21
CA SER A 166 -11.88 -20.33 43.21
C SER A 166 -10.66 -20.71 42.37
N ALA A 167 -10.03 -21.85 42.71
CA ALA A 167 -8.93 -22.42 41.94
C ALA A 167 -9.30 -22.68 40.46
N ALA A 168 -10.57 -22.94 40.15
CA ALA A 168 -11.05 -23.12 38.79
C ALA A 168 -11.04 -21.81 37.98
N LEU A 169 -11.42 -20.68 38.59
CA LEU A 169 -11.34 -19.35 37.96
C LEU A 169 -9.88 -18.96 37.72
N GLU A 170 -9.00 -19.24 38.69
CA GLU A 170 -7.57 -19.01 38.55
C GLU A 170 -6.96 -19.85 37.42
N ALA A 171 -7.28 -21.14 37.35
CA ALA A 171 -6.81 -22.02 36.28
C ALA A 171 -7.29 -21.56 34.89
N ARG A 172 -8.50 -20.99 34.79
CA ARG A 172 -8.97 -20.34 33.55
C ARG A 172 -8.12 -19.12 33.21
N LEU A 173 -7.92 -18.23 34.17
CA LEU A 173 -7.12 -17.01 33.96
C LEU A 173 -5.67 -17.34 33.54
N ARG A 174 -5.04 -18.32 34.18
CA ARG A 174 -3.70 -18.84 33.82
C ARG A 174 -3.67 -19.43 32.40
N ARG A 175 -4.71 -20.16 31.98
CA ARG A 175 -4.83 -20.65 30.58
C ARG A 175 -4.91 -19.49 29.59
N HIS A 176 -5.65 -18.43 29.90
CA HIS A 176 -5.69 -17.23 29.06
C HIS A 176 -4.34 -16.53 28.98
N ALA A 177 -3.61 -16.38 30.10
CA ALA A 177 -2.26 -15.82 30.11
C ALA A 177 -1.29 -16.65 29.23
N ALA A 178 -1.34 -17.97 29.34
CA ALA A 178 -0.53 -18.87 28.52
C ALA A 178 -0.88 -18.74 27.02
N ARG A 179 -2.17 -18.63 26.69
CA ARG A 179 -2.62 -18.39 25.32
C ARG A 179 -2.15 -17.05 24.78
N LEU A 180 -2.30 -15.96 25.54
CA LEU A 180 -1.83 -14.63 25.13
C LEU A 180 -0.31 -14.63 24.91
N LYS A 181 0.46 -15.30 25.76
CA LYS A 181 1.91 -15.49 25.57
C LYS A 181 2.24 -16.30 24.32
N ALA A 182 1.43 -17.30 23.95
CA ALA A 182 1.60 -18.02 22.69
C ALA A 182 1.26 -17.13 21.48
N ASP A 183 0.19 -16.35 21.57
CA ASP A 183 -0.24 -15.42 20.52
C ASP A 183 0.83 -14.34 20.26
N THR A 184 1.49 -13.81 21.29
CA THR A 184 2.60 -12.84 21.11
C THR A 184 3.80 -13.44 20.38
N VAL A 185 4.13 -14.69 20.66
CA VAL A 185 5.22 -15.41 19.98
C VAL A 185 4.85 -15.72 18.53
N ALA A 186 3.62 -16.18 18.30
CA ALA A 186 3.13 -16.53 16.97
C ALA A 186 3.02 -15.32 16.03
N LEU A 187 2.68 -14.15 16.56
CA LEU A 187 2.52 -12.91 15.80
C LEU A 187 3.82 -12.10 15.67
N ARG A 188 4.91 -12.54 16.32
CA ARG A 188 6.19 -11.84 16.23
C ARG A 188 6.75 -12.01 14.82
N PRO A 189 6.86 -10.94 14.02
CA PRO A 189 7.56 -11.03 12.75
C PRO A 189 9.00 -11.46 13.07
N GLN A 190 9.46 -12.55 12.45
CA GLN A 190 10.89 -12.86 12.50
C GLN A 190 11.62 -11.67 11.90
N PRO A 191 12.63 -11.09 12.58
CA PRO A 191 13.44 -10.04 12.01
C PRO A 191 14.19 -10.63 10.82
N ARG A 192 13.59 -10.55 9.64
CA ARG A 192 14.33 -10.68 8.38
C ARG A 192 15.19 -9.43 8.33
N LEU A 193 16.49 -9.61 8.61
CA LEU A 193 17.48 -8.59 8.28
C LEU A 193 17.25 -8.28 6.81
N PHE A 194 16.83 -7.06 6.51
CA PHE A 194 16.51 -6.64 5.15
C PHE A 194 17.81 -6.72 4.34
N SER A 195 18.03 -7.86 3.69
CA SER A 195 19.13 -8.02 2.74
C SER A 195 18.63 -7.47 1.42
N ARG A 196 19.34 -6.49 0.87
CA ARG A 196 19.03 -5.90 -0.44
C ARG A 196 18.95 -6.97 -1.55
N HIS A 197 19.58 -8.13 -1.34
CA HIS A 197 19.60 -9.26 -2.26
C HIS A 197 18.31 -10.10 -2.26
N ASP A 198 17.55 -10.16 -1.16
CA ASP A 198 16.32 -10.98 -1.09
C ASP A 198 15.18 -10.39 -1.94
N ALA A 199 15.21 -9.07 -2.16
CA ALA A 199 14.23 -8.35 -2.98
C ALA A 199 14.44 -8.53 -4.48
N GLU A 200 15.62 -8.97 -4.91
CA GLU A 200 15.92 -9.29 -6.31
C GLU A 200 15.68 -10.78 -6.59
N GLU A 201 15.92 -11.68 -5.63
CA GLU A 201 15.70 -13.13 -5.78
C GLU A 201 14.22 -13.57 -5.67
N GLU A 202 13.38 -12.95 -4.82
CA GLU A 202 11.94 -13.30 -4.76
C GLU A 202 11.19 -12.92 -6.05
N ASP A 203 11.67 -11.92 -6.79
CA ASP A 203 11.08 -11.47 -8.06
C ASP A 203 11.44 -12.40 -9.24
N GLU A 204 12.57 -13.13 -9.19
CA GLU A 204 12.93 -14.13 -10.21
C GLU A 204 12.25 -15.49 -10.01
N ALA A 205 11.92 -15.86 -8.77
CA ALA A 205 11.41 -17.20 -8.45
C ALA A 205 9.88 -17.32 -8.39
N GLY A 206 9.13 -16.22 -8.27
CA GLY A 206 7.71 -16.26 -7.88
C GLY A 206 6.67 -15.88 -8.94
N ALA A 207 7.03 -15.22 -10.04
CA ALA A 207 6.07 -14.62 -10.97
C ALA A 207 6.16 -15.17 -12.39
N GLY A 208 5.77 -16.43 -12.57
CA GLY A 208 5.42 -17.01 -13.88
C GLY A 208 4.12 -16.43 -14.48
N GLY A 209 3.99 -15.10 -14.53
CA GLY A 209 2.73 -14.42 -14.84
C GLY A 209 2.89 -13.23 -15.79
N ALA A 210 3.20 -13.52 -17.06
CA ALA A 210 2.64 -12.94 -18.30
C ALA A 210 2.33 -11.42 -18.43
N LEU A 211 2.82 -10.55 -17.56
CA LEU A 211 2.97 -9.12 -17.85
C LEU A 211 4.44 -8.93 -18.13
N ALA A 212 4.77 -8.86 -19.42
CA ALA A 212 6.13 -8.66 -19.92
C ALA A 212 6.79 -7.53 -19.12
N ASP A 213 7.65 -7.90 -18.17
CA ASP A 213 8.52 -6.96 -17.52
C ASP A 213 9.40 -6.41 -18.64
N VAL A 214 9.16 -5.15 -19.00
CA VAL A 214 9.99 -4.46 -19.99
C VAL A 214 11.34 -4.30 -19.34
N GLY A 215 12.17 -5.31 -19.54
CA GLY A 215 13.47 -5.40 -18.93
C GLY A 215 14.27 -4.15 -19.28
N ALA A 216 15.24 -3.82 -18.42
CA ALA A 216 16.28 -2.85 -18.73
C ALA A 216 16.79 -2.93 -20.19
N PRO A 217 17.08 -4.11 -20.78
CA PRO A 217 17.53 -4.20 -22.17
C PRO A 217 16.49 -3.74 -23.21
N GLU A 218 15.19 -3.92 -22.98
CA GLU A 218 14.15 -3.50 -23.93
C GLU A 218 13.98 -1.98 -23.93
N MET A 219 14.03 -1.36 -22.75
CA MET A 219 14.08 0.10 -22.61
C MET A 219 15.32 0.68 -23.30
N GLU A 220 16.50 0.09 -23.08
CA GLU A 220 17.74 0.51 -23.73
C GLU A 220 17.66 0.39 -25.25
N ALA A 221 17.07 -0.69 -25.77
CA ALA A 221 16.83 -0.87 -27.20
C ALA A 221 15.86 0.19 -27.75
N ALA A 222 14.80 0.53 -27.01
CA ALA A 222 13.85 1.57 -27.40
C ALA A 222 14.50 2.97 -27.42
N VAL A 223 15.32 3.29 -26.43
CA VAL A 223 16.10 4.54 -26.37
C VAL A 223 17.08 4.61 -27.55
N ALA A 224 17.86 3.57 -27.78
CA ALA A 224 18.80 3.52 -28.90
C ALA A 224 18.10 3.66 -30.26
N ALA A 225 16.92 3.03 -30.42
CA ALA A 225 16.11 3.18 -31.62
C ALA A 225 15.57 4.61 -31.77
N GLN A 226 15.11 5.24 -30.69
CA GLN A 226 14.67 6.63 -30.69
C GLN A 226 15.80 7.59 -31.12
N GLU A 227 16.98 7.46 -30.50
CA GLU A 227 18.16 8.26 -30.81
C GLU A 227 18.59 8.09 -32.28
N ALA A 228 18.60 6.86 -32.78
CA ALA A 228 18.91 6.58 -34.18
C ALA A 228 17.92 7.28 -35.14
N MET A 229 16.62 7.28 -34.82
CA MET A 229 15.60 7.94 -35.66
C MET A 229 15.68 9.47 -35.58
N VAL A 230 16.04 10.03 -34.43
CA VAL A 230 16.33 11.48 -34.28
C VAL A 230 17.49 11.89 -35.20
N ILE A 231 18.57 11.11 -35.22
CA ILE A 231 19.72 11.34 -36.10
C ILE A 231 19.31 11.24 -37.58
N GLN A 232 18.49 10.24 -37.95
CA GLN A 232 18.01 10.08 -39.32
C GLN A 232 17.13 11.26 -39.77
N GLU A 233 16.22 11.72 -38.93
CA GLU A 233 15.38 12.88 -39.24
C GLU A 233 16.21 14.16 -39.40
N LYS A 234 17.18 14.38 -38.50
CA LYS A 234 18.09 15.53 -38.60
C LYS A 234 18.88 15.50 -39.91
N LYS A 235 19.44 14.35 -40.28
CA LYS A 235 20.14 14.17 -41.57
C LYS A 235 19.22 14.39 -42.77
N ALA A 236 17.97 13.93 -42.72
CA ALA A 236 17.00 14.13 -43.80
C ALA A 236 16.60 15.61 -43.93
N LEU A 237 16.44 16.31 -42.80
CA LEU A 237 16.17 17.73 -42.75
C LEU A 237 17.35 18.55 -43.31
N GLU A 238 18.58 18.24 -42.90
CA GLU A 238 19.78 18.90 -43.43
C GLU A 238 19.89 18.73 -44.95
N ARG A 239 19.56 17.55 -45.50
CA ARG A 239 19.52 17.32 -46.95
C ARG A 239 18.44 18.16 -47.64
N LEU A 240 17.26 18.29 -47.04
CA LEU A 240 16.20 19.15 -47.56
C LEU A 240 16.64 20.62 -47.59
N MET A 241 17.28 21.11 -46.51
CA MET A 241 17.77 22.48 -46.41
C MET A 241 18.86 22.80 -47.43
N ARG A 242 19.74 21.83 -47.75
CA ARG A 242 20.75 22.01 -48.81
C ARG A 242 20.14 22.22 -50.20
N ILE A 243 19.01 21.57 -50.47
CA ILE A 243 18.31 21.68 -51.76
C ILE A 243 17.43 22.94 -51.78
N ARG A 244 16.81 23.30 -50.66
CA ARG A 244 15.95 24.47 -50.55
C ARG A 244 16.03 25.08 -49.13
N PRO A 245 16.86 26.11 -48.91
CA PRO A 245 17.03 26.73 -47.59
C PRO A 245 15.75 27.42 -47.09
N ASP A 246 14.91 27.92 -48.01
CA ASP A 246 13.63 28.58 -47.66
C ASP A 246 12.51 27.59 -47.33
N ALA A 247 12.72 26.28 -47.50
CA ALA A 247 11.73 25.24 -47.21
C ALA A 247 11.80 24.76 -45.76
N ALA A 248 12.34 25.57 -44.85
CA ALA A 248 12.36 25.23 -43.45
C ALA A 248 10.94 24.88 -42.98
N PRO A 249 10.71 23.65 -42.46
CA PRO A 249 9.42 23.31 -41.91
C PRO A 249 9.20 24.25 -40.73
N THR A 250 8.22 25.13 -40.85
CA THR A 250 7.79 25.98 -39.75
C THR A 250 7.21 25.05 -38.68
N ASP A 251 8.02 24.68 -37.69
CA ASP A 251 7.64 23.92 -36.49
C ASP A 251 6.75 24.79 -35.54
N SER A 252 5.87 25.59 -36.15
CA SER A 252 5.01 26.62 -35.56
C SER A 252 4.11 26.06 -34.45
N CYS A 253 3.74 24.79 -34.51
CA CYS A 253 2.82 24.19 -33.54
C CYS A 253 3.51 23.66 -32.27
N ARG A 254 4.79 23.25 -32.30
CA ARG A 254 5.47 22.67 -31.12
C ARG A 254 6.13 23.72 -30.25
N SER A 255 6.65 24.81 -30.83
CA SER A 255 7.34 25.85 -30.05
C SER A 255 6.40 26.72 -29.21
N ARG A 256 5.12 26.85 -29.56
CA ARG A 256 4.14 27.62 -28.76
C ARG A 256 3.72 26.88 -27.48
N ARG A 257 3.39 25.59 -27.58
CA ARG A 257 2.92 24.80 -26.41
C ARG A 257 3.99 24.53 -25.34
N ARG A 258 5.27 24.44 -25.73
CA ARG A 258 6.35 24.19 -24.75
C ARG A 258 6.70 25.45 -23.95
N LYS A 259 6.69 26.63 -24.57
CA LYS A 259 6.89 27.92 -23.88
C LYS A 259 5.75 28.27 -22.92
N GLU A 260 4.53 27.84 -23.22
CA GLU A 260 3.34 28.13 -22.39
C GLU A 260 3.24 27.27 -21.13
N ARG A 261 3.95 26.12 -21.06
CA ARG A 261 3.92 25.19 -19.93
C ARG A 261 5.09 25.30 -18.96
N GLU A 262 6.10 26.10 -19.27
CA GLU A 262 7.35 26.16 -18.48
C GLU A 262 7.26 27.00 -17.19
N ARG A 263 6.15 27.69 -16.87
CA ARG A 263 6.11 28.65 -15.75
C ARG A 263 4.75 28.77 -15.06
N HIS A 264 4.30 27.72 -14.40
CA HIS A 264 3.10 27.85 -13.54
C HIS A 264 3.23 27.06 -12.25
N TRP A 265 3.82 25.86 -12.31
CA TRP A 265 3.93 24.99 -11.13
C TRP A 265 5.16 25.25 -10.25
N LEU A 266 6.12 26.06 -10.72
CA LEU A 266 7.31 26.47 -9.96
C LEU A 266 7.17 27.87 -9.32
N GLU A 267 6.11 28.62 -9.62
CA GLU A 267 5.86 29.97 -9.07
C GLU A 267 4.86 29.97 -7.92
N SER A 268 4.26 28.83 -7.58
CA SER A 268 3.61 28.66 -6.28
C SER A 268 4.69 28.55 -5.22
N HIS A 269 5.17 29.69 -4.75
CA HIS A 269 5.79 29.78 -3.43
C HIS A 269 4.87 29.07 -2.45
N ALA A 270 5.27 27.90 -1.98
CA ALA A 270 4.68 27.29 -0.79
C ALA A 270 4.85 28.34 0.32
N SER A 271 3.75 29.01 0.67
CA SER A 271 3.70 29.91 1.81
C SER A 271 3.88 29.04 3.06
N GLU A 272 5.14 28.90 3.44
CA GLU A 272 5.63 28.43 4.71
C GLU A 272 5.23 29.47 5.77
N THR A 273 3.97 29.44 6.22
CA THR A 273 3.47 29.91 7.53
C THR A 273 1.94 29.98 7.47
N ASP A 274 1.27 29.00 8.08
CA ASP A 274 0.05 29.21 8.84
C ASP A 274 -0.07 28.01 9.80
N LEU A 275 0.62 28.14 10.93
CA LEU A 275 0.39 27.40 12.18
C LEU A 275 -0.27 28.36 13.17
#